data_AF-A0A948C6L7-F1
#
_entry.id   AF-A0A948C6L7-F1
#
_cell.length_a   1.000
_cell.length_b   1.000
_cell.length_c   1.000
_cell.angle_alpha   90.00
_cell.angle_beta   90.00
_cell.angle_gamma   90.00
#
_symmetry.space_group_name_H-M   'P 1'
#
loop_
_entity.id
_entity.type
_entity.pdbx_description
1 polymer ?
#
loop_
_entity_poly.entity_id
_entity_poly.type
_entity_poly.pdbx_seq_one_letter_code
_entity_poly.pdbx_strand_id
1 'polypeptide(L)' 'MQKNLGEHIIIDKVEDGLLHMIVINKLTHTLLEKRENIEYLENIISEILGTPTTIKISFENKEDYFAKKLMG' A
#
# COMPACT_ATOMS: atom_id res chain seq x y z
N MET A 1 0.12 -7.41 19.69
CA MET A 1 0.31 -8.11 18.40
C MET A 1 0.40 -7.08 17.28
N GLN A 2 1.52 -6.37 17.14
CA GLN A 2 1.83 -5.63 15.91
C GLN A 2 2.52 -6.61 14.97
N LYS A 3 1.74 -7.49 14.31
CA LYS A 3 2.27 -8.21 13.16
C LYS A 3 2.55 -7.19 12.08
N ASN A 4 3.73 -7.28 11.49
CA ASN A 4 4.34 -6.27 10.65
C ASN A 4 3.45 -5.99 9.43
N LEU A 5 2.73 -4.86 9.43
CA LEU A 5 1.84 -4.45 8.33
C LEU A 5 2.57 -4.45 6.98
N GLY A 6 3.89 -4.21 7.00
CA GLY A 6 4.74 -4.28 5.81
C GLY A 6 4.76 -5.64 5.11
N GLU A 7 4.46 -6.76 5.80
CA GLU A 7 4.39 -8.09 5.17
C GLU A 7 3.14 -8.28 4.28
N HIS A 8 2.20 -7.35 4.36
CA HIS A 8 0.93 -7.39 3.63
C HIS A 8 0.80 -6.26 2.60
N ILE A 9 1.86 -5.47 2.44
CA ILE A 9 1.88 -4.27 1.62
C ILE A 9 3.01 -4.39 0.61
N ILE A 10 2.70 -4.07 -0.63
CA ILE A 10 3.65 -4.03 -1.73
C ILE A 10 3.58 -2.62 -2.33
N ILE A 11 4.74 -1.97 -2.40
CA ILE A 11 4.89 -0.74 -3.18
C ILE A 11 5.04 -1.17 -4.64
N ASP A 12 4.05 -0.85 -5.46
CA ASP A 12 4.02 -1.21 -6.88
C ASP A 12 4.85 -0.21 -7.69
N LYS A 13 4.51 1.08 -7.56
CA LYS A 13 5.23 2.19 -8.21
C LYS A 13 4.96 3.52 -7.55
N VAL A 14 5.85 4.48 -7.79
CA VAL A 14 5.73 5.88 -7.38
C VAL A 14 5.91 6.75 -8.62
N GLU A 15 4.87 7.48 -9.01
CA GLU A 15 4.87 8.34 -10.21
C GLU A 15 4.18 9.66 -9.86
N ASP A 16 4.84 10.79 -10.11
CA ASP A 16 4.25 12.15 -9.98
C ASP A 16 3.52 12.45 -8.66
N GLY A 17 4.10 12.01 -7.53
CA GLY A 17 3.48 12.18 -6.20
C GLY A 17 2.32 11.23 -5.93
N LEU A 18 2.12 10.21 -6.75
CA LEU A 18 1.17 9.13 -6.51
C LEU A 18 1.91 7.82 -6.20
N LEU A 19 1.73 7.34 -4.97
CA LEU A 19 2.21 6.02 -4.54
C LEU A 19 1.10 4.98 -4.80
N HIS A 20 1.40 4.02 -5.67
CA HIS A 20 0.56 2.85 -5.90
C HIS A 20 0.94 1.75 -4.93
N MET A 21 -0.03 1.34 -4.11
CA MET A 21 0.14 0.33 -3.08
C MET A 21 -0.81 -0.84 -3.33
N ILE A 22 -0.25 -2.06 -3.37
CA ILE A 22 -1.01 -3.30 -3.43
C ILE A 22 -1.03 -3.92 -2.03
N VAL A 23 -2.22 -4.23 -1.54
CA VAL A 23 -2.42 -4.88 -0.25
C VAL A 23 -2.87 -6.32 -0.48
N ILE A 24 -2.09 -7.28 0.03
CA ILE A 24 -2.30 -8.71 -0.20
C ILE A 24 -3.06 -9.44 0.92
N ASN A 25 -3.60 -8.67 1.86
CA ASN A 25 -4.39 -9.17 2.99
C ASN A 25 -5.67 -8.35 3.18
N LYS A 26 -6.82 -9.03 3.27
CA LYS A 26 -8.12 -8.36 3.34
C LYS A 26 -8.30 -7.50 4.60
N LEU A 27 -7.78 -7.94 5.75
CA LEU A 27 -7.88 -7.18 7.00
C LEU A 27 -7.01 -5.92 6.94
N THR A 28 -5.79 -6.02 6.41
CA THR A 28 -4.92 -4.86 6.18
C THR A 28 -5.57 -3.88 5.21
N HIS A 29 -6.22 -4.37 4.14
CA HIS A 29 -6.92 -3.51 3.19
C HIS A 29 -8.05 -2.72 3.86
N THR A 30 -8.93 -3.40 4.59
CA THR A 30 -10.03 -2.75 5.31
C THR A 30 -9.55 -1.76 6.36
N LEU A 31 -8.41 -2.03 7.03
CA LEU A 31 -7.81 -1.08 7.95
C LEU A 31 -7.34 0.18 7.21
N LEU A 32 -6.64 0.01 6.09
CA LEU A 32 -6.07 1.12 5.34
C LEU A 32 -7.11 1.92 4.56
N GLU A 33 -8.22 1.33 4.11
CA GLU A 33 -9.32 2.07 3.45
C GLU A 33 -9.95 3.17 4.32
N LYS A 34 -9.73 3.13 5.64
CA LYS A 34 -10.15 4.23 6.51
C LYS A 34 -9.35 5.48 6.18
N ARG A 35 -10.07 6.56 5.87
CA ARG A 35 -9.50 7.87 5.49
C ARG A 35 -8.41 8.36 6.45
N GLU A 36 -8.65 8.26 7.76
CA GLU A 36 -7.68 8.64 8.80
C GLU A 36 -6.33 7.91 8.68
N ASN A 37 -6.34 6.63 8.27
CA ASN A 37 -5.14 5.82 8.15
C ASN A 37 -4.39 6.13 6.85
N ILE A 38 -5.11 6.36 5.74
CA ILE A 38 -4.50 6.84 4.50
C ILE A 38 -3.87 8.21 4.70
N GLU A 39 -4.59 9.16 5.28
CA GLU A 39 -4.08 10.52 5.52
C GLU A 39 -2.85 10.51 6.43
N TYR A 40 -2.84 9.66 7.47
CA TYR A 40 -1.67 9.47 8.32
C TYR A 40 -0.45 8.96 7.53
N LEU A 41 -0.63 7.96 6.67
CA LEU A 41 0.45 7.44 5.83
C LEU A 41 0.91 8.43 4.76
N GLU A 42 -0.02 9.14 4.12
CA GLU A 42 0.28 10.19 3.14
C GLU A 42 1.14 11.29 3.75
N ASN A 43 0.83 11.73 4.98
CA ASN A 43 1.64 12.72 5.68
C ASN A 43 3.06 12.22 5.95
N ILE A 44 3.21 10.99 6.47
CA ILE A 44 4.53 10.39 6.74
C ILE A 44 5.34 10.25 5.46
N ILE A 45 4.73 9.73 4.39
CA ILE A 45 5.43 9.50 3.13
C ILE A 45 5.78 10.84 2.47
N SER A 46 4.89 11.83 2.54
CA SER A 46 5.17 13.18 2.04
C SER A 46 6.34 13.83 2.77
N GLU A 47 6.43 13.64 4.09
CA GLU A 47 7.54 14.13 4.90
C GLU A 47 8.86 13.44 4.52
N ILE A 48 8.85 12.11 4.36
CA ILE A 48 10.04 11.32 3.98
C ILE A 48 10.53 11.68 2.56
N LEU A 49 9.61 11.85 1.61
CA LEU A 49 9.95 12.13 0.21
C LEU A 49 10.18 13.62 -0.05
N GLY A 50 9.80 14.51 0.87
CA GLY A 50 9.89 15.96 0.71
C GLY A 50 8.93 16.54 -0.33
N THR A 51 7.94 15.76 -0.78
CA THR A 51 6.95 16.16 -1.78
C THR A 51 5.56 15.63 -1.42
N PRO A 52 4.47 16.39 -1.66
CA PRO A 52 3.11 15.91 -1.44
C PRO A 52 2.89 14.57 -2.17
N THR A 53 2.50 13.55 -1.41
CA THR A 53 2.30 12.20 -1.91
C THR A 53 0.92 11.70 -1.53
N THR A 54 0.15 11.28 -2.53
CA THR A 54 -1.15 10.62 -2.38
C THR A 54 -0.97 9.11 -2.50
N ILE A 55 -1.73 8.32 -1.74
CA ILE A 55 -1.68 6.86 -1.77
C ILE A 55 -2.92 6.31 -2.48
N LYS A 56 -2.69 5.54 -3.54
CA LYS A 56 -3.74 4.73 -4.17
C LYS A 56 -3.58 3.28 -3.74
N ILE A 57 -4.56 2.79 -2.99
CA ILE A 57 -4.59 1.42 -2.49
C ILE A 57 -5.40 0.52 -3.42
N SER A 58 -4.86 -0.65 -3.74
CA SER A 58 -5.56 -1.72 -4.46
C SER A 58 -5.46 -3.02 -3.66
N PHE A 59 -6.53 -3.81 -3.65
CA PHE A 59 -6.52 -5.15 -3.06
C PHE A 59 -6.26 -6.21 -4.12
N GLU A 60 -5.38 -7.15 -3.81
CA GLU A 60 -5.17 -8.35 -4.61
C GLU A 60 -4.97 -9.54 -3.67
N ASN A 61 -5.55 -10.72 -3.96
CA ASN A 61 -5.26 -11.88 -3.10
C ASN A 61 -3.79 -12.27 -3.26
N LYS A 62 -3.18 -12.71 -2.15
CA LYS A 62 -1.78 -13.16 -2.14
C LYS A 62 -1.46 -14.17 -3.24
N GLU A 63 -2.32 -15.18 -3.41
CA GLU A 63 -2.14 -16.24 -4.42
C GLU A 63 -2.13 -15.67 -5.85
N ASP A 64 -3.07 -14.78 -6.15
CA ASP A 64 -3.20 -14.13 -7.47
C ASP A 64 -1.97 -13.27 -7.79
N TYR A 65 -1.53 -12.46 -6.83
CA TYR A 65 -0.35 -11.58 -6.99
C TYR A 65 0.91 -12.40 -7.30
N PHE A 66 1.18 -13.45 -6.51
CA PHE A 66 2.37 -14.28 -6.71
C PHE A 66 2.28 -15.14 -7.98
N ALA A 67 1.10 -15.63 -8.36
CA ALA A 67 0.92 -16.35 -9.62
C ALA A 67 1.27 -15.47 -10.83
N LYS A 68 0.80 -14.22 -10.86
CA LYS A 68 1.12 -13.27 -11.94
C LYS A 68 2.61 -12.95 -12.02
N LYS A 69 3.27 -12.76 -10.87
CA LYS A 69 4.68 -12.37 -10.81
C LYS A 69 5.66 -13.51 -11.12
N LEU A 70 5.24 -14.76 -10.92
CA LEU A 70 6.07 -15.94 -11.22
C LEU A 70 5.88 -16.46 -12.66
N MET A 71 4.78 -16.10 -13.32
CA MET A 71 4.47 -16.52 -14.68
C MET A 71 4.73 -15.44 -15.75
N GLY A 72 5.03 -14.20 -15.34
CA GLY A 72 5.44 -13.09 -16.22
C GLY A 72 6.94 -12.84 -16.13
#